data_AF-A0A1F6P8V2-F1
#
_entry.id   AF-A0A1F6P8V2-F1
#
_cell.length_a   1.000
_cell.length_b   1.000
_cell.length_c   1.000
_cell.angle_alpha   90.00
_cell.angle_beta   90.00
_cell.angle_gamma   90.00
#
_symmetry.space_group_name_H-M   'P 1'
#
loop_
_entity.id
_entity.type
_entity.pdbx_description
1 polymer ?
#
loop_
_entity_poly.entity_id
_entity_poly.type
_entity_poly.pdbx_seq_one_letter_code
_entity_poly.pdbx_strand_id
1 'polypeptide(L)'
;MLELGTLEGFLQYHDMFVVKDVGLTLQEGVRLKPRPCLKEDQYEIHGNEVCQRAVELKGNRSLADGFYLRDNQDSMLGEFPEFIYILLPGTLLRGSDGKDYMAQLYYDGDRWSITCLLFDYKHDRDDYLACNDK
;
A
#
# COMPACT_ATOMS: atom_id res chain seq x y z
N MET A 1 -16.86 18.97 -7.91
CA MET A 1 -15.42 19.21 -7.67
C MET A 1 -14.89 17.89 -7.13
N LEU A 2 -13.90 17.28 -7.77
CA LEU A 2 -13.33 16.01 -7.31
C LEU A 2 -12.47 16.27 -6.08
N GLU A 3 -12.81 15.68 -4.94
CA GLU A 3 -11.96 15.75 -3.74
C GLU A 3 -10.90 14.65 -3.79
N LEU A 4 -9.82 14.90 -4.54
CA LEU A 4 -8.70 13.95 -4.73
C LEU A 4 -8.02 13.52 -3.42
N GLY A 5 -8.25 14.25 -2.32
CA GLY A 5 -7.78 13.90 -0.99
C GLY A 5 -8.51 12.74 -0.33
N THR A 6 -9.65 12.31 -0.87
CA THR A 6 -10.50 11.23 -0.32
C THR A 6 -10.34 9.94 -1.12
N LEU A 7 -10.69 8.81 -0.50
CA LEU A 7 -10.72 7.51 -1.17
C LEU A 7 -11.68 7.50 -2.38
N GLU A 8 -12.87 8.09 -2.22
CA GLU A 8 -13.86 8.16 -3.30
C GLU A 8 -13.37 9.04 -4.47
N GLY A 9 -12.82 10.21 -4.17
CA GLY A 9 -12.24 11.09 -5.19
C GLY A 9 -11.04 10.47 -5.91
N PHE A 10 -10.22 9.69 -5.20
CA PHE A 10 -9.11 8.93 -5.79
C PHE A 10 -9.61 7.87 -6.78
N LEU A 11 -10.57 7.04 -6.38
CA LEU A 11 -11.15 6.01 -7.24
C LEU A 11 -11.82 6.62 -8.48
N GLN A 12 -12.56 7.71 -8.30
CA GLN A 12 -13.22 8.39 -9.41
C GLN A 12 -12.21 9.03 -10.39
N TYR A 13 -11.15 9.66 -9.87
CA TYR A 13 -10.12 10.28 -10.70
C TYR A 13 -9.34 9.26 -11.52
N HIS A 14 -9.07 8.09 -10.95
CA HIS A 14 -8.36 7.00 -11.62
C HIS A 14 -9.26 6.09 -12.45
N ASP A 15 -10.58 6.32 -12.45
CA ASP A 15 -11.58 5.46 -13.11
C ASP A 15 -11.44 3.99 -12.68
N MET A 16 -11.39 3.79 -11.36
CA MET A 16 -11.20 2.50 -10.70
C MET A 16 -12.33 2.18 -9.74
N PHE A 17 -12.56 0.90 -9.49
CA PHE A 17 -13.46 0.42 -8.45
C PHE A 17 -12.81 -0.69 -7.60
N VAL A 18 -13.31 -0.85 -6.38
CA VAL A 18 -12.82 -1.86 -5.44
C VAL A 18 -13.39 -3.22 -5.82
N VAL A 19 -12.51 -4.20 -6.04
CA VAL A 19 -12.86 -5.62 -6.25
C VAL A 19 -12.87 -6.37 -4.93
N LYS A 20 -11.88 -6.10 -4.07
CA LYS A 20 -11.71 -6.70 -2.74
C LYS A 20 -11.11 -5.67 -1.82
N ASP A 21 -11.56 -5.64 -0.57
CA ASP A 21 -10.96 -4.80 0.45
C ASP A 21 -11.05 -5.46 1.83
N VAL A 22 -10.01 -5.28 2.64
CA VAL A 22 -9.98 -5.69 4.05
C VAL A 22 -10.45 -4.58 5.00
N GLY A 23 -10.72 -3.39 4.48
CA GLY A 23 -11.12 -2.22 5.25
C GLY A 23 -9.97 -1.60 6.03
N LEU A 24 -10.24 -0.53 6.79
CA LEU A 24 -9.26 0.07 7.68
C LEU A 24 -8.82 -0.94 8.74
N THR A 25 -7.52 -1.23 8.80
CA THR A 25 -6.92 -2.17 9.76
C THR A 25 -6.06 -1.49 10.82
N LEU A 26 -5.65 -0.24 10.57
CA LEU A 26 -4.84 0.55 11.49
C LEU A 26 -5.68 1.23 12.57
N GLN A 27 -5.08 1.38 13.74
CA GLN A 27 -5.62 2.09 14.90
C GLN A 27 -4.59 3.12 15.37
N GLU A 28 -5.07 4.14 16.08
CA GLU A 28 -4.21 5.15 16.69
C GLU A 28 -3.18 4.49 17.63
N GLY A 29 -1.92 4.95 17.57
CA GLY A 29 -0.83 4.46 18.41
C GLY A 29 -0.25 3.09 18.01
N VAL A 30 -0.72 2.46 16.93
CA VAL A 30 -0.09 1.25 16.39
C VAL A 30 1.34 1.56 15.95
N ARG A 31 2.31 0.78 16.45
CA ARG A 31 3.68 0.79 15.96
C ARG A 31 3.80 -0.09 14.73
N LEU A 32 4.32 0.50 13.67
CA LEU A 32 4.55 -0.17 12.40
C LEU A 32 6.03 -0.25 12.13
N LYS A 33 6.44 -1.31 11.44
CA LYS A 33 7.78 -1.41 10.87
C LYS A 33 7.73 -1.83 9.41
N PRO A 34 8.60 -1.24 8.58
CA PRO A 34 8.77 -1.67 7.20
C PRO A 34 9.40 -3.05 7.18
N ARG A 35 8.87 -3.92 6.32
CA ARG A 35 9.48 -5.24 6.03
C ARG A 35 9.51 -5.48 4.52
N PRO A 36 10.61 -6.00 3.97
CA PRO A 36 10.64 -6.39 2.57
C PRO A 36 9.54 -7.41 2.26
N CYS A 37 8.91 -7.29 1.09
CA CYS A 37 7.96 -8.31 0.63
C CYS A 37 8.66 -9.60 0.14
N LEU A 38 9.91 -9.50 -0.31
CA LEU A 38 10.74 -10.62 -0.77
C LEU A 38 11.34 -11.42 0.41
N LYS A 39 11.58 -12.72 0.20
CA LYS A 39 12.54 -13.51 1.01
C LYS A 39 13.96 -13.28 0.49
N GLU A 40 14.95 -13.65 1.30
CA GLU A 40 16.38 -13.49 0.99
C GLU A 40 16.82 -14.14 -0.34
N ASP A 41 16.13 -15.20 -0.80
CA ASP A 41 16.43 -15.94 -2.02
C ASP A 41 15.59 -15.52 -3.24
N GLN A 42 14.72 -14.51 -3.08
CA GLN A 42 13.83 -14.03 -4.14
C GLN A 42 14.38 -12.77 -4.79
N TYR A 43 14.22 -12.65 -6.11
CA TYR A 43 14.57 -11.44 -6.87
C TYR A 43 13.34 -10.62 -7.25
N GLU A 44 12.21 -11.29 -7.48
CA GLU A 44 10.94 -10.69 -7.83
C GLU A 44 9.77 -11.57 -7.41
N ILE A 45 8.62 -10.98 -7.09
CA ILE A 45 7.35 -11.67 -6.84
C ILE A 45 6.18 -10.92 -7.48
N HIS A 46 5.08 -11.63 -7.79
CA HIS A 46 3.86 -11.02 -8.33
C HIS A 46 2.85 -10.67 -7.22
N GLY A 47 1.83 -9.85 -7.54
CA GLY A 47 0.85 -9.36 -6.57
C GLY A 47 0.16 -10.43 -5.72
N ASN A 48 -0.13 -11.61 -6.28
CA ASN A 48 -0.70 -12.72 -5.48
C ASN A 48 0.22 -13.18 -4.35
N GLU A 49 1.52 -13.24 -4.60
CA GLU A 49 2.53 -13.62 -3.60
C GLU A 49 2.74 -12.48 -2.59
N VAL A 50 2.72 -11.22 -3.05
CA VAL A 50 2.72 -10.05 -2.14
C VAL A 50 1.54 -10.15 -1.17
N CYS A 51 0.33 -10.40 -1.65
CA CYS A 51 -0.87 -10.55 -0.81
C CYS A 51 -0.71 -11.66 0.24
N GLN A 52 -0.18 -12.82 -0.17
CA GLN A 52 0.09 -13.92 0.77
C GLN A 52 1.11 -13.48 1.84
N ARG A 53 2.20 -12.84 1.41
CA ARG A 53 3.24 -12.40 2.33
C ARG A 53 2.77 -11.33 3.30
N ALA A 54 1.93 -10.42 2.83
CA ALA A 54 1.34 -9.38 3.65
C ALA A 54 0.46 -9.96 4.77
N VAL A 55 -0.27 -11.03 4.51
CA VAL A 55 -1.01 -11.74 5.55
C VAL A 55 -0.04 -12.38 6.57
N GLU A 56 0.99 -13.09 6.10
CA GLU A 56 1.99 -13.74 6.96
C GLU A 56 2.74 -12.75 7.87
N LEU A 57 3.11 -11.59 7.31
CA LEU A 57 3.87 -10.56 8.00
C LEU A 57 2.99 -9.59 8.80
N LYS A 58 1.66 -9.74 8.77
CA LYS A 58 0.69 -8.80 9.35
C LYS A 58 0.83 -7.38 8.79
N GLY A 59 1.04 -7.28 7.48
CA GLY A 59 1.13 -6.06 6.69
C GLY A 59 0.08 -5.96 5.57
N ASN A 60 -1.02 -6.71 5.66
CA ASN A 60 -2.11 -6.71 4.67
C ASN A 60 -2.98 -5.44 4.80
N ARG A 61 -2.42 -4.30 4.39
CA ARG A 61 -3.02 -2.96 4.54
C ARG A 61 -3.93 -2.60 3.39
N SER A 62 -5.06 -1.98 3.70
CA SER A 62 -5.99 -1.46 2.70
C SER A 62 -5.55 -0.11 2.12
N LEU A 63 -6.25 0.32 1.08
CA LEU A 63 -6.20 1.69 0.58
C LEU A 63 -6.57 2.69 1.68
N ALA A 64 -7.58 2.39 2.51
CA ALA A 64 -7.97 3.24 3.63
C ALA A 64 -6.84 3.38 4.67
N ASP A 65 -6.09 2.31 4.93
CA ASP A 65 -4.87 2.38 5.74
C ASP A 65 -3.84 3.30 5.07
N GLY A 66 -3.66 3.24 3.76
CA GLY A 66 -2.80 4.15 3.01
C GLY A 66 -3.16 5.63 3.21
N PHE A 67 -4.44 5.97 3.11
CA PHE A 67 -4.94 7.32 3.39
C PHE A 67 -4.65 7.74 4.84
N TYR A 68 -4.95 6.86 5.80
CA TYR A 68 -4.64 7.10 7.19
C TYR A 68 -3.15 7.37 7.42
N LEU A 69 -2.27 6.55 6.84
CA LEU A 69 -0.82 6.70 6.97
C LEU A 69 -0.32 8.02 6.37
N ARG A 70 -0.79 8.37 5.17
CA ARG A 70 -0.46 9.62 4.50
C ARG A 70 -0.85 10.84 5.34
N ASP A 71 -2.06 10.83 5.87
CA ASP A 71 -2.62 11.97 6.61
C ASP A 71 -2.01 12.10 8.02
N ASN A 72 -1.38 11.04 8.53
CA ASN A 72 -0.71 11.00 9.83
C ASN A 72 0.83 10.86 9.73
N GLN A 73 1.44 11.25 8.60
CA GLN A 73 2.87 11.02 8.36
C GLN A 73 3.77 11.62 9.45
N ASP A 74 3.45 12.81 9.98
CA ASP A 74 4.27 13.52 10.97
C ASP A 74 4.38 12.77 12.31
N SER A 75 3.36 11.97 12.66
CA SER A 75 3.32 11.23 13.93
C SER A 75 3.96 9.84 13.84
N MET A 76 4.31 9.38 12.64
CA MET A 76 4.86 8.04 12.38
C MET A 76 6.35 8.06 11.95
N LEU A 77 6.94 9.24 11.80
CA LEU A 77 8.32 9.44 11.37
C LEU A 77 9.32 9.04 12.48
N GLY A 78 9.63 7.75 12.54
CA GLY A 78 10.82 7.23 13.21
C GLY A 78 11.59 6.20 12.38
N GLU A 79 10.90 5.42 11.52
CA GLU A 79 11.51 4.21 10.91
C GLU A 79 11.21 4.01 9.42
N PHE A 80 10.39 4.87 8.79
CA PHE A 80 10.01 4.76 7.37
C PHE A 80 10.78 5.64 6.34
N PRO A 81 11.57 6.66 6.68
CA PRO A 81 12.02 7.66 5.69
C PRO A 81 13.09 7.18 4.70
N GLU A 82 13.50 5.91 4.74
CA GLU A 82 14.43 5.32 3.76
C GLU A 82 13.74 4.44 2.70
N PHE A 83 12.43 4.16 2.81
CA PHE A 83 11.72 3.25 1.90
C PHE A 83 10.90 4.00 0.86
N ILE A 84 11.11 3.67 -0.41
CA ILE A 84 10.52 4.39 -1.56
C ILE A 84 9.06 3.97 -1.76
N TYR A 85 8.74 2.67 -1.57
CA TYR A 85 7.40 2.13 -1.82
C TYR A 85 6.88 1.25 -0.67
N ILE A 86 5.68 1.56 -0.18
CA ILE A 86 4.94 0.72 0.78
C ILE A 86 3.67 0.19 0.09
N LEU A 87 3.63 -1.12 -0.15
CA LEU A 87 2.51 -1.78 -0.80
C LEU A 87 1.27 -1.86 0.11
N LEU A 88 0.09 -1.73 -0.49
CA LEU A 88 -1.22 -1.83 0.16
C LEU A 88 -2.04 -3.01 -0.42
N PRO A 89 -1.60 -4.26 -0.18
CA PRO A 89 -2.17 -5.45 -0.81
C PRO A 89 -3.55 -5.86 -0.26
N GLY A 90 -4.01 -5.20 0.80
CA GLY A 90 -5.32 -5.42 1.40
C GLY A 90 -6.49 -4.95 0.52
N THR A 91 -6.22 -4.14 -0.51
CA THR A 91 -7.22 -3.70 -1.48
C THR A 91 -6.82 -4.10 -2.90
N LEU A 92 -7.72 -4.77 -3.61
CA LEU A 92 -7.63 -5.02 -5.04
C LEU A 92 -8.54 -4.04 -5.77
N LEU A 93 -7.96 -3.28 -6.69
CA LEU A 93 -8.67 -2.34 -7.53
C LEU A 93 -8.77 -2.87 -8.95
N ARG A 94 -9.82 -2.48 -9.66
CA ARG A 94 -9.95 -2.73 -11.10
C ARG A 94 -10.22 -1.43 -11.83
N GLY A 95 -9.41 -1.16 -12.85
CA GLY A 95 -9.61 -0.03 -13.75
C GLY A 95 -10.73 -0.32 -14.76
N SER A 96 -11.28 0.73 -15.34
CA SER A 96 -12.21 0.63 -16.47
C SER A 96 -11.58 -0.02 -17.72
N ASP A 97 -10.25 -0.05 -17.79
CA ASP A 97 -9.49 -0.78 -18.81
C ASP A 97 -9.49 -2.31 -18.59
N GLY A 98 -10.14 -2.79 -17.52
CA GLY A 98 -10.29 -4.20 -17.19
C GLY A 98 -9.09 -4.80 -16.47
N LYS A 99 -8.05 -4.03 -16.15
CA LYS A 99 -6.87 -4.52 -15.44
C LYS A 99 -7.01 -4.37 -13.93
N ASP A 100 -6.30 -5.23 -13.23
CA ASP A 100 -6.21 -5.20 -11.77
C ASP A 100 -5.02 -4.37 -11.32
N TYR A 101 -5.21 -3.65 -10.23
CA TYR A 101 -4.24 -2.74 -9.66
C TYR A 101 -4.09 -2.96 -8.16
N MET A 102 -2.87 -2.78 -7.67
CA MET A 102 -2.54 -2.66 -6.25
C MET A 102 -2.19 -1.20 -5.95
N ALA A 103 -2.69 -0.69 -4.83
CA ALA A 103 -2.29 0.62 -4.35
C ALA A 103 -0.97 0.54 -3.58
N GLN A 104 -0.23 1.63 -3.56
CA GLN A 104 0.97 1.78 -2.75
C GLN A 104 1.14 3.22 -2.27
N LEU A 105 1.87 3.41 -1.19
CA LEU A 105 2.42 4.69 -0.81
C LEU A 105 3.78 4.88 -1.45
N TYR A 106 4.01 6.07 -2.01
CA TYR A 106 5.29 6.52 -2.55
C TYR A 106 5.77 7.74 -1.78
N TYR A 107 7.03 7.72 -1.31
CA TYR A 107 7.66 8.86 -0.66
C TYR A 107 8.54 9.63 -1.65
N ASP A 108 8.26 10.91 -1.85
CA ASP A 108 9.00 11.77 -2.77
C ASP A 108 10.19 12.51 -2.13
N GLY A 109 10.41 12.31 -0.83
CA GLY A 109 11.41 13.03 -0.04
C GLY A 109 10.83 14.09 0.90
N ASP A 110 9.60 14.56 0.65
CA ASP A 110 8.86 15.48 1.51
C ASP A 110 7.59 14.83 2.07
N ARG A 111 6.82 14.12 1.21
CA ARG A 111 5.50 13.59 1.59
C ARG A 111 5.22 12.24 0.99
N TRP A 112 4.35 11.50 1.67
CA TRP A 112 3.72 10.32 1.10
C TRP A 112 2.60 10.71 0.13
N SER A 113 2.52 9.96 -0.96
CA SER A 113 1.42 10.01 -1.93
C SER A 113 0.90 8.60 -2.19
N ILE A 114 -0.37 8.49 -2.56
CA ILE A 114 -0.95 7.20 -2.95
C ILE A 114 -0.88 7.08 -4.46
N THR A 115 -0.36 5.95 -4.94
CA THR A 115 -0.29 5.61 -6.37
C THR A 115 -0.83 4.19 -6.58
N CYS A 116 -1.05 3.82 -7.84
CA CYS A 116 -1.44 2.46 -8.23
C CYS A 116 -0.45 1.89 -9.22
N LEU A 117 -0.22 0.59 -9.11
CA LEU A 117 0.58 -0.22 -10.02
C LEU A 117 -0.24 -1.43 -10.48
N LEU A 118 0.10 -1.98 -11.64
CA LEU A 118 -0.58 -3.19 -12.13
C LEU A 118 -0.38 -4.34 -11.15
N PHE A 119 -1.44 -5.08 -10.84
CA PHE A 119 -1.37 -6.17 -9.87
C PHE A 119 -0.44 -7.31 -10.32
N ASP A 120 -0.25 -7.48 -11.63
CA ASP A 120 0.68 -8.46 -12.21
C ASP A 120 2.12 -7.95 -12.33
N TYR A 121 2.38 -6.68 -11.94
CA TYR A 121 3.71 -6.10 -11.89
C TYR A 121 4.63 -6.95 -10.99
N LYS A 122 5.92 -6.93 -11.34
CA LYS A 122 6.95 -7.67 -10.63
C LYS A 122 7.54 -6.78 -9.55
N HIS A 123 7.25 -7.13 -8.31
CA HIS A 123 7.76 -6.45 -7.14
C HIS A 123 9.16 -6.93 -6.80
N ASP A 124 10.04 -6.02 -6.40
CA ASP A 124 11.44 -6.29 -6.15
C ASP A 124 11.88 -5.86 -4.74
N ARG A 125 13.18 -5.72 -4.54
CA ARG A 125 13.80 -5.41 -3.23
C ARG A 125 13.43 -4.02 -2.68
N ASP A 126 12.90 -3.13 -3.53
CA ASP A 126 12.54 -1.76 -3.14
C ASP A 126 11.06 -1.69 -2.69
N ASP A 127 10.33 -2.81 -2.71
CA ASP A 127 8.94 -2.93 -2.29
C ASP A 127 8.78 -3.48 -0.86
N TYR A 128 8.18 -2.67 0.01
CA TYR A 128 8.03 -2.96 1.43
C TYR A 128 6.56 -3.02 1.86
N LEU A 129 6.33 -3.63 3.03
CA LEU A 129 5.05 -3.75 3.69
C LEU A 129 5.08 -3.06 5.06
N ALA A 130 4.05 -2.28 5.38
CA ALA A 130 3.87 -1.69 6.71
C ALA A 130 3.27 -2.70 7.70
N CYS A 131 4.14 -3.43 8.39
CA CYS A 131 3.76 -4.53 9.26
C CYS A 131 3.61 -4.08 10.72
N ASN A 132 2.71 -4.70 11.49
CA ASN A 132 2.67 -4.47 12.94
C ASN A 132 4.02 -4.86 13.57
N ASP A 133 4.54 -3.98 14.42
CA ASP A 133 5.60 -4.35 15.35
C ASP A 133 5.00 -5.23 16.46
N LYS A 134 5.70 -6.31 16.83
CA LYS A 134 5.14 -7.33 17.73
C LYS A 134 5.07 -6.85 19.17
#